data_AF-A0A1H3YKQ3-F1
#
_entry.id   AF-A0A1H3YKQ3-F1
#
_cell.length_a   1.000
_cell.length_b   1.000
_cell.length_c   1.000
_cell.angle_alpha   90.00
_cell.angle_beta   90.00
_cell.angle_gamma   90.00
#
_symmetry.space_group_name_H-M   'P 1'
#
loop_
_entity.id
_entity.type
_entity.pdbx_description
1 polymer ?
#
loop_
_entity_poly.entity_id
_entity_poly.type
_entity_poly.pdbx_seq_one_letter_code
_entity_poly.pdbx_strand_id
1 'polypeptide(L)'
;MPVNIVIDLAMLVAMALVSISGFILEVVIPSRHAVRMHGTDSWCSHLCGLGRHGWGDVHLWAGVALIVLLAVHILLHLKIVSAFFKRKCPNRTLRMVLYVFLLMLLLITIVPWFYMFY
;
A
#
# COMPACT_ATOMS: atom_id res chain seq x y z
N MET A 1 -2.92 20.67 10.18
CA MET A 1 -2.82 21.28 8.84
C MET A 1 -1.48 20.95 8.19
N PRO A 2 -0.29 21.35 8.72
CA PRO A 2 0.99 21.05 8.03
C PRO A 2 1.38 19.56 8.08
N VAL A 3 1.13 18.86 9.20
CA VAL A 3 1.51 17.45 9.37
C VAL A 3 0.79 16.53 8.38
N ASN A 4 -0.49 16.75 8.09
CA ASN A 4 -1.23 15.97 7.09
C ASN A 4 -0.62 16.11 5.70
N ILE A 5 -0.30 17.35 5.27
CA ILE A 5 0.30 17.60 3.95
C ILE A 5 1.67 16.93 3.83
N VAL A 6 2.48 16.99 4.90
CA VAL A 6 3.79 16.31 4.93
C VAL A 6 3.62 14.79 4.82
N ILE A 7 2.67 14.21 5.55
CA ILE A 7 2.39 12.77 5.48
C ILE A 7 1.88 12.38 4.09
N ASP A 8 1.00 13.18 3.48
CA ASP A 8 0.46 12.92 2.15
C ASP A 8 1.56 12.97 1.08
N LEU A 9 2.47 13.95 1.17
CA LEU A 9 3.64 14.04 0.29
C LEU A 9 4.60 12.87 0.51
N ALA A 10 4.85 12.49 1.77
CA ALA A 10 5.69 11.34 2.10
C ALA A 10 5.09 10.03 1.56
N MET A 11 3.76 9.85 1.69
CA MET A 11 3.05 8.71 1.10
C MET A 11 3.15 8.72 -0.43
N LEU A 12 3.01 9.88 -1.08
CA LEU A 12 3.15 9.98 -2.54
C LEU A 12 4.52 9.52 -3.01
N VAL A 13 5.58 9.94 -2.32
CA VAL A 13 6.95 9.49 -2.61
C VAL A 13 7.12 8.00 -2.34
N ALA A 14 6.61 7.49 -1.21
CA ALA A 14 6.69 6.07 -0.87
C ALA A 14 5.93 5.20 -1.90
N MET A 15 4.74 5.63 -2.35
CA MET A 15 4.00 4.98 -3.42
C MET A 15 4.80 4.94 -4.71
N ALA A 16 5.38 6.07 -5.13
CA ALA A 16 6.20 6.11 -6.33
C ALA A 16 7.39 5.14 -6.24
N LEU A 17 8.07 5.09 -5.09
CA LEU A 17 9.18 4.16 -4.85
C LEU A 17 8.73 2.70 -4.93
N VAL A 18 7.63 2.33 -4.26
CA VAL A 18 7.08 0.96 -4.30
C VAL A 18 6.66 0.57 -5.71
N SER A 19 5.96 1.44 -6.45
CA SER A 19 5.53 1.17 -7.81
C SER A 19 6.70 1.03 -8.80
N ILE A 20 7.66 1.95 -8.75
CA ILE A 20 8.83 1.91 -9.64
C ILE A 20 9.70 0.69 -9.35
N SER A 21 10.00 0.42 -8.07
CA SER A 21 10.79 -0.76 -7.69
C SER A 21 10.08 -2.08 -8.01
N GLY A 22 8.76 -2.15 -7.83
CA GLY A 22 7.97 -3.32 -8.22
C GLY A 22 8.00 -3.57 -9.73
N PHE A 23 7.86 -2.51 -10.52
CA PHE A 23 8.01 -2.59 -11.97
C PHE A 23 9.41 -3.07 -12.39
N ILE A 24 10.47 -2.57 -11.75
CA ILE A 24 11.84 -3.01 -12.01
C ILE A 24 12.00 -4.51 -11.69
N LEU A 25 11.46 -4.98 -10.57
CA LEU A 25 11.59 -6.37 -10.13
C LEU A 25 10.80 -7.36 -10.99
N GLU A 26 9.67 -6.93 -11.57
CA GLU A 26 8.81 -7.80 -12.34
C GLU A 26 9.13 -7.77 -13.84
N VAL A 27 9.48 -6.59 -14.37
CA VAL A 27 9.65 -6.39 -15.82
C VAL A 27 11.12 -6.30 -16.22
N VAL A 28 11.94 -5.55 -15.48
CA VAL A 28 13.33 -5.24 -15.89
C VAL A 28 14.30 -6.34 -15.47
N ILE A 29 14.21 -6.77 -14.20
CA ILE A 29 15.07 -7.79 -13.59
C ILE A 29 14.19 -8.94 -13.06
N PRO A 30 13.47 -9.64 -13.96
CA PRO A 30 12.52 -10.70 -13.60
C PRO A 30 13.20 -11.86 -12.87
N SER A 31 12.41 -12.68 -12.19
CA SER A 31 12.96 -13.76 -11.37
C SER A 31 13.50 -14.85 -12.28
N ARG A 32 14.54 -15.57 -11.85
CA ARG A 32 15.04 -16.73 -12.62
C ARG A 32 13.94 -17.77 -12.87
N HIS A 33 12.96 -17.85 -11.97
CA HIS A 33 11.80 -18.71 -12.13
C HIS A 33 10.85 -18.17 -13.21
N ALA A 34 10.60 -16.87 -13.23
CA ALA A 34 9.79 -16.22 -14.26
C ALA A 34 10.41 -16.36 -15.64
N VAL A 35 11.73 -16.14 -15.76
CA VAL A 35 12.49 -16.32 -17.00
C VAL A 35 12.37 -17.76 -17.52
N ARG A 36 12.49 -18.76 -16.63
CA ARG A 36 12.44 -20.19 -17.00
C ARG A 36 11.04 -20.70 -17.31
N MET A 37 10.01 -20.23 -16.60
CA MET A 37 8.63 -20.74 -16.72
C MET A 37 7.78 -19.96 -17.71
N HIS A 38 8.00 -18.64 -17.82
CA HIS A 38 7.24 -17.76 -18.71
C HIS A 38 8.02 -17.35 -19.96
N GLY A 39 9.25 -17.85 -20.15
CA GLY A 39 10.10 -17.50 -21.29
C GLY A 39 10.41 -16.00 -21.35
N THR A 40 10.38 -15.30 -20.21
CA THR A 40 10.63 -13.86 -20.16
C THR A 40 12.12 -13.57 -20.24
N ASP A 41 12.52 -12.68 -21.14
CA ASP A 41 13.91 -12.25 -21.22
C ASP A 41 14.21 -11.18 -20.18
N SER A 42 15.29 -11.35 -19.42
CA SER A 42 15.77 -10.32 -18.51
C SER A 42 16.46 -9.21 -19.30
N TRP A 43 15.99 -7.98 -19.17
CA TRP A 43 16.56 -6.83 -19.87
C TRP A 43 17.91 -6.40 -19.29
N CYS A 44 18.10 -6.57 -17.98
CA CYS A 44 19.38 -6.34 -17.32
C CYS A 44 19.50 -7.17 -16.02
N SER A 45 20.73 -7.43 -15.58
CA SER A 45 21.02 -8.07 -14.28
C SER A 45 21.14 -7.06 -13.13
N HIS A 46 21.51 -5.81 -13.43
CA HIS A 46 21.68 -4.72 -12.46
C HIS A 46 21.14 -3.40 -13.02
N LEU A 47 20.40 -2.64 -12.21
CA LEU A 47 19.94 -1.30 -12.56
C LEU A 47 20.35 -0.33 -11.45
N CYS A 48 20.97 0.79 -11.82
CA CYS A 48 21.51 1.77 -10.86
C CYS A 48 22.49 1.15 -9.83
N GLY A 49 23.27 0.15 -10.24
CA GLY A 49 24.22 -0.56 -9.36
C GLY A 49 23.57 -1.61 -8.45
N LEU A 50 22.25 -1.68 -8.39
CA LEU A 50 21.51 -2.66 -7.58
C LEU A 50 21.04 -3.83 -8.46
N GLY A 51 21.29 -5.05 -8.00
CA GLY A 51 20.68 -6.25 -8.57
C GLY A 51 19.26 -6.47 -8.05
N ARG A 52 18.63 -7.59 -8.45
CA ARG A 52 17.28 -7.97 -8.00
C ARG A 52 17.11 -7.95 -6.48
N HIS A 53 18.09 -8.45 -5.73
CA HIS A 53 18.01 -8.49 -4.26
C HIS A 53 18.00 -7.09 -3.66
N GLY A 54 18.90 -6.20 -4.12
CA GLY A 54 18.94 -4.82 -3.64
C GLY A 54 17.67 -4.02 -3.99
N TRP A 55 17.13 -4.18 -5.19
CA TRP A 55 15.82 -3.60 -5.53
C TRP A 55 14.68 -4.22 -4.73
N GLY A 56 14.79 -5.51 -4.37
CA GLY A 56 13.88 -6.20 -3.47
C GLY A 56 13.86 -5.58 -2.07
N ASP A 57 15.04 -5.28 -1.52
CA ASP A 57 15.16 -4.61 -0.22
C ASP A 57 14.57 -3.20 -0.27
N VAL A 58 14.86 -2.43 -1.33
CA VAL A 58 14.27 -1.10 -1.54
C VAL A 58 12.74 -1.19 -1.59
N HIS A 59 12.20 -2.13 -2.37
CA HIS A 59 10.76 -2.33 -2.50
C HIS A 59 10.13 -2.70 -1.14
N LEU A 60 10.74 -3.62 -0.41
CA LEU A 60 10.25 -4.09 0.89
C LEU A 60 10.21 -2.94 1.91
N TRP A 61 11.32 -2.23 2.09
CA TRP A 61 11.39 -1.15 3.08
C TRP A 61 10.53 0.05 2.69
N ALA A 62 10.43 0.39 1.41
CA ALA A 62 9.49 1.40 0.93
C ALA A 62 8.03 0.97 1.20
N GLY A 63 7.72 -0.32 1.02
CA GLY A 63 6.40 -0.88 1.31
C GLY A 63 6.05 -0.84 2.81
N VAL A 64 6.98 -1.22 3.68
CA VAL A 64 6.82 -1.12 5.14
C VAL A 64 6.59 0.33 5.55
N ALA A 65 7.40 1.27 5.03
CA ALA A 65 7.22 2.69 5.29
C ALA A 65 5.85 3.19 4.81
N LEU A 66 5.40 2.76 3.62
CA LEU A 66 4.09 3.11 3.09
C LEU A 66 2.95 2.60 3.98
N ILE A 67 3.02 1.37 4.49
CA ILE A 67 2.00 0.81 5.40
C ILE A 67 1.92 1.61 6.70
N VAL A 68 3.08 1.94 7.29
CA VAL A 68 3.14 2.74 8.53
C VAL A 68 2.58 4.14 8.29
N LEU A 69 2.99 4.81 7.21
CA LEU A 69 2.49 6.14 6.86
C LEU A 69 0.98 6.12 6.58
N LEU A 70 0.47 5.09 5.89
CA LEU A 70 -0.95 4.92 5.63
C LEU A 70 -1.75 4.75 6.92
N ALA A 71 -1.25 3.96 7.88
CA ALA A 71 -1.90 3.81 9.19
C ALA A 71 -1.99 5.16 9.92
N VAL A 72 -0.89 5.92 9.97
CA VAL A 72 -0.88 7.25 10.59
C VAL A 72 -1.81 8.22 9.86
N HIS A 73 -1.79 8.22 8.52
CA HIS A 73 -2.67 9.05 7.69
C HIS A 73 -4.15 8.79 8.01
N ILE A 74 -4.56 7.52 8.05
CA ILE A 74 -5.94 7.15 8.39
C ILE A 74 -6.32 7.70 9.76
N LEU A 75 -5.49 7.48 10.78
CA LEU A 75 -5.73 7.96 12.16
C LEU A 75 -5.93 9.48 12.22
N LEU A 76 -5.13 10.25 11.47
CA LEU A 76 -5.26 11.70 11.39
C LEU A 76 -6.56 12.12 10.70
N HIS A 77 -7.01 11.37 9.70
CA HIS A 77 -8.24 11.66 8.96
C HIS A 77 -9.53 11.22 9.68
N LEU A 78 -9.49 10.29 10.64
CA LEU A 78 -10.68 9.79 11.35
C LEU A 78 -11.56 10.90 11.95
N LYS A 79 -10.96 11.95 12.50
CA LYS A 79 -11.72 13.07 13.08
C LYS A 79 -12.47 13.87 12.01
N ILE A 80 -11.83 14.13 10.88
CA ILE A 80 -12.43 14.87 9.76
C ILE A 80 -13.53 14.02 9.11
N VAL A 81 -13.27 12.75 8.87
CA VAL A 81 -14.25 11.80 8.31
C VAL A 81 -15.47 11.70 9.21
N SER A 82 -15.28 11.52 10.52
CA SER A 82 -16.41 11.46 11.46
C SER A 82 -17.22 12.75 11.52
N ALA A 83 -16.58 13.92 11.44
CA ALA A 83 -17.27 15.21 11.36
C ALA A 83 -18.05 15.36 10.04
N PHE A 84 -17.46 14.92 8.93
CA PHE A 84 -18.11 14.91 7.61
C PHE A 84 -19.36 14.02 7.61
N PHE A 85 -19.26 12.79 8.11
CA PHE A 85 -20.40 11.88 8.23
C PHE A 85 -21.47 12.40 9.18
N LYS A 86 -21.09 13.03 10.30
CA LYS A 86 -22.06 13.69 11.19
C LYS A 86 -22.82 14.82 10.49
N ARG A 87 -22.17 15.59 9.61
CA ARG A 87 -22.77 16.70 8.89
C ARG A 87 -23.64 16.26 7.71
N LYS A 88 -23.20 15.26 6.94
CA LYS A 88 -23.93 14.77 5.75
C LYS A 88 -25.00 13.72 6.07
N CYS A 89 -24.78 12.91 7.11
CA CYS A 89 -25.73 11.88 7.57
C CYS A 89 -26.10 12.15 9.04
N PRO A 90 -27.07 13.04 9.31
CA PRO A 90 -27.49 13.35 10.67
C PRO A 90 -28.18 12.16 11.35
N ASN A 91 -28.82 11.27 10.57
CA ASN A 91 -29.46 10.06 11.09
C ASN A 91 -28.42 9.09 11.69
N ARG A 92 -28.53 8.85 13.00
CA ARG A 92 -27.61 7.99 13.77
C ARG A 92 -27.62 6.54 13.27
N THR A 93 -28.77 6.01 12.88
CA THR A 93 -28.91 4.62 12.41
C THR A 93 -28.20 4.42 11.08
N LEU A 94 -28.45 5.32 10.11
CA LEU A 94 -27.77 5.28 8.81
C LEU A 94 -26.25 5.36 8.95
N ARG A 95 -25.76 6.24 9.83
CA ARG A 95 -24.32 6.38 10.10
C ARG A 95 -23.70 5.11 10.70
N MET A 96 -24.39 4.46 11.66
CA MET A 96 -23.91 3.19 12.23
C MET A 96 -23.89 2.08 11.18
N VAL A 97 -24.93 1.98 10.34
CA VAL A 97 -24.97 1.01 9.23
C VAL A 97 -23.79 1.22 8.28
N LEU A 98 -23.49 2.47 7.90
CA LEU A 98 -22.36 2.77 7.03
C LEU A 98 -21.01 2.40 7.65
N TYR A 99 -20.80 2.67 8.95
CA TYR A 99 -19.57 2.25 9.63
C TYR A 99 -19.42 0.74 9.72
N VAL A 100 -20.50 0.00 10.04
CA VAL A 100 -20.48 -1.47 10.07
C VAL A 100 -20.23 -2.03 8.67
N PHE A 101 -20.86 -1.48 7.64
CA PHE A 101 -20.66 -1.89 6.27
C PHE A 101 -19.20 -1.70 5.81
N LEU A 102 -18.61 -0.53 6.09
CA LEU A 102 -17.20 -0.27 5.80
C LEU A 102 -16.27 -1.22 6.58
N LEU A 103 -16.60 -1.51 7.84
CA LEU A 103 -15.84 -2.47 8.65
C LEU A 103 -15.92 -3.89 8.08
N MET A 104 -17.10 -4.34 7.62
CA MET A 104 -17.24 -5.65 6.98
C MET A 104 -16.39 -5.76 5.71
N LEU A 105 -16.40 -4.73 4.86
CA LEU A 105 -15.56 -4.70 3.66
C LEU A 105 -14.06 -4.80 4.02
N LEU A 106 -13.62 -4.10 5.06
CA LEU A 106 -12.24 -4.16 5.55
C LEU A 106 -11.88 -5.56 6.09
N LEU A 107 -12.80 -6.21 6.82
CA LEU A 107 -12.57 -7.55 7.34
C LEU A 107 -12.48 -8.58 6.21
N ILE A 108 -13.33 -8.48 5.19
CA ILE A 108 -13.30 -9.37 4.02
C ILE A 108 -11.95 -9.28 3.29
N THR A 109 -11.33 -8.11 3.23
CA THR A 109 -10.03 -7.96 2.57
C THR A 109 -8.85 -8.43 3.42
N ILE A 110 -8.90 -8.30 4.74
CA ILE A 110 -7.78 -8.65 5.65
C ILE A 110 -7.83 -10.13 6.07
N VAL A 111 -9.01 -10.67 6.40
CA VAL A 111 -9.17 -12.03 6.96
C VAL A 111 -8.51 -13.14 6.13
N PRO A 112 -8.60 -13.16 4.78
CA PRO A 112 -7.93 -14.18 3.97
C PRO A 112 -6.41 -14.24 4.17
N TRP A 113 -5.77 -13.12 4.51
CA TRP A 113 -4.32 -13.07 4.71
C TRP A 113 -3.88 -13.77 5.99
N PHE A 114 -4.70 -13.79 7.04
CA PHE A 114 -4.35 -14.51 8.28
C PHE A 114 -4.28 -16.02 8.08
N TYR A 115 -5.08 -16.57 7.15
CA TYR A 115 -5.02 -17.99 6.80
C TYR A 115 -3.76 -18.38 6.01
N MET A 116 -3.01 -17.41 5.46
CA MET A 116 -1.76 -17.66 4.74
C MET A 116 -0.53 -17.77 5.66
N PHE A 117 -0.68 -17.43 6.95
CA PHE A 117 0.39 -17.50 7.96
C PHE A 117 0.30 -18.72 8.88
N TYR A 118 -0.65 -19.63 8.63
CA TYR A 118 -0.84 -20.91 9.33
C TYR A 118 -0.58 -22.07 8.38
#